data_AF-A0A290ZQ35-F1
#
_entry.id   AF-A0A290ZQ35-F1
#
_cell.length_a   1.000
_cell.length_b   1.000
_cell.length_c   1.000
_cell.angle_alpha   90.00
_cell.angle_beta   90.00
_cell.angle_gamma   90.00
#
_symmetry.space_group_name_H-M   'P 1'
#
loop_
_entity.id
_entity.type
_entity.pdbx_description
1 polymer ?
#
loop_
_entity_poly.entity_id
_entity_poly.type
_entity_poly.pdbx_seq_one_letter_code
_entity_poly.pdbx_strand_id
1 'polypeptide(L)'
;MEVVIGSLLAGLSGAAAAAGGEWLSLGSKHWAPSVVSKSGIGTAKAAAEARVTREEIEGWCQNWSPGDRGCAQRELSSPEAKRTYRASADCTRGRITAVDGETYTLAGRWDNSDIGGGRTRWRDRGGQIVGRDNASGGLGISQQWEVLCPEGRATARTAPAVQAPQQQRAPQPAAAMARSFSVGEVVYARSGPAWVRGRVTHVSQVAGPQGPELAYGVTLDSGARGVMPPHMLRKAPR
;
A
#
# COMPACT_ATOMS: atom_id res chain seq x y z
N MET A 1 -38.46 -22.33 51.22
CA MET A 1 -37.83 -22.86 49.99
C MET A 1 -37.74 -21.68 49.04
N GLU A 2 -36.72 -20.84 49.21
CA GLU A 2 -36.55 -19.60 48.44
C GLU A 2 -35.71 -19.90 47.20
N VAL A 3 -36.23 -19.53 46.02
CA VAL A 3 -35.52 -19.66 44.74
C VAL A 3 -34.98 -18.28 44.37
N VAL A 4 -33.66 -18.15 44.49
CA VAL A 4 -32.88 -17.02 43.99
C VAL A 4 -32.76 -17.15 42.47
N ILE A 5 -33.33 -16.20 41.71
CA ILE A 5 -33.07 -16.06 40.27
C ILE A 5 -32.15 -14.85 40.08
N GLY A 6 -30.85 -15.13 40.03
CA GLY A 6 -29.82 -14.17 39.66
C GLY A 6 -29.75 -14.00 38.15
N SER A 7 -30.19 -12.85 37.64
CA SER A 7 -29.96 -12.44 36.26
C SER A 7 -28.56 -11.88 36.10
N LEU A 8 -27.63 -12.72 35.66
CA LEU A 8 -26.32 -12.31 35.13
C LEU A 8 -26.54 -11.65 33.76
N LEU A 9 -26.57 -10.32 33.73
CA LEU A 9 -26.39 -9.54 32.51
C LEU A 9 -24.92 -9.68 32.06
N ALA A 10 -24.70 -10.57 31.10
CA ALA A 10 -23.43 -10.72 30.41
C ALA A 10 -23.11 -9.41 29.67
N GLY A 11 -22.05 -8.74 30.10
CA GLY A 11 -21.50 -7.57 29.42
C GLY A 11 -21.05 -7.94 28.02
N LEU A 12 -21.69 -7.36 27.02
CA LEU A 12 -21.15 -7.24 25.66
C LEU A 12 -19.99 -6.25 25.70
N SER A 13 -18.83 -6.71 26.16
CA SER A 13 -17.56 -6.06 25.88
C SER A 13 -17.27 -6.27 24.39
N GLY A 14 -17.84 -5.40 23.56
CA GLY A 14 -17.40 -5.23 22.18
C GLY A 14 -15.94 -4.80 22.22
N ALA A 15 -15.04 -5.75 21.97
CA ALA A 15 -13.67 -5.43 21.62
C ALA A 15 -13.73 -4.57 20.36
N ALA A 16 -13.56 -3.26 20.52
CA ALA A 16 -13.15 -2.40 19.42
C ALA A 16 -11.77 -2.89 19.02
N ALA A 17 -11.72 -3.83 18.07
CA ALA A 17 -10.51 -4.13 17.35
C ALA A 17 -10.04 -2.80 16.78
N ALA A 18 -8.90 -2.31 17.25
CA ALA A 18 -8.20 -1.23 16.61
C ALA A 18 -8.04 -1.63 15.14
N ALA A 19 -8.83 -1.01 14.28
CA ALA A 19 -8.82 -1.31 12.86
C ALA A 19 -7.41 -0.98 12.39
N GLY A 20 -6.63 -2.02 12.08
CA GLY A 20 -5.49 -1.87 11.19
C GLY A 20 -6.06 -1.41 9.85
N GLY A 21 -6.24 -0.10 9.68
CA GLY A 21 -7.04 0.48 8.60
C GLY A 21 -6.45 0.27 7.21
N GLU A 22 -7.26 0.25 6.16
CA GLU A 22 -6.75 0.39 4.80
C GLU A 22 -6.08 1.77 4.61
N TRP A 23 -5.28 1.94 3.57
CA TRP A 23 -4.60 3.21 3.27
C TRP A 23 -4.65 3.45 1.75
N LEU A 24 -4.33 4.67 1.29
CA LEU A 24 -4.23 4.96 -0.14
C LEU A 24 -2.81 5.38 -0.51
N SER A 25 -2.19 4.67 -1.45
CA SER A 25 -0.84 4.97 -1.91
C SER A 25 -0.75 6.29 -2.65
N LEU A 26 0.02 7.25 -2.11
CA LEU A 26 0.34 8.52 -2.74
C LEU A 26 1.58 8.47 -3.66
N GLY A 27 2.40 7.42 -3.57
CA GLY A 27 3.60 7.25 -4.39
C GLY A 27 4.82 6.80 -3.60
N SER A 28 5.97 6.69 -4.29
CA SER A 28 7.19 6.03 -3.78
C SER A 28 7.87 6.74 -2.59
N LYS A 29 7.65 8.04 -2.41
CA LYS A 29 8.28 8.86 -1.35
C LYS A 29 7.29 9.63 -0.49
N HIS A 30 6.00 9.31 -0.56
CA HIS A 30 4.99 9.99 0.22
C HIS A 30 4.63 9.20 1.49
N TRP A 31 4.07 9.89 2.47
CA TRP A 31 3.36 9.23 3.57
C TRP A 31 2.15 8.45 3.05
N ALA A 32 1.68 7.51 3.87
CA ALA A 32 0.60 6.59 3.55
C ALA A 32 -0.65 6.98 4.33
N PRO A 33 -1.53 7.85 3.79
CA PRO A 33 -2.72 8.29 4.51
C PRO A 33 -3.69 7.13 4.77
N SER A 34 -4.17 7.04 6.00
CA SER A 34 -5.17 6.05 6.42
C SER A 34 -6.55 6.34 5.84
N VAL A 35 -7.22 5.31 5.36
CA VAL A 35 -8.61 5.36 4.89
C VAL A 35 -9.53 5.65 6.08
N VAL A 36 -10.24 6.77 6.00
CA VAL A 36 -11.20 7.23 7.01
C VAL A 36 -12.65 6.94 6.63
N SER A 37 -12.93 6.73 5.34
CA SER A 37 -14.27 6.34 4.88
C SER A 37 -14.19 5.52 3.59
N LYS A 38 -15.17 4.63 3.41
CA LYS A 38 -15.36 3.82 2.20
C LYS A 38 -16.84 3.75 1.87
N SER A 39 -17.15 3.66 0.58
CA SER A 39 -18.51 3.44 0.10
C SER A 39 -18.50 2.67 -1.21
N GLY A 40 -19.55 1.90 -1.49
CA GLY A 40 -19.74 1.22 -2.77
C GLY A 40 -18.63 0.24 -3.17
N ILE A 41 -17.85 -0.28 -2.22
CA ILE A 41 -16.70 -1.16 -2.47
C ILE A 41 -17.12 -2.37 -3.31
N GLY A 42 -16.35 -2.67 -4.36
CA GLY A 42 -16.65 -3.74 -5.32
C GLY A 42 -17.70 -3.40 -6.37
N THR A 43 -18.28 -2.19 -6.36
CA THR A 43 -19.34 -1.78 -7.29
C THR A 43 -18.85 -0.79 -8.36
N ALA A 44 -19.76 -0.34 -9.22
CA ALA A 44 -19.49 0.72 -10.20
C ALA A 44 -19.26 2.12 -9.56
N LYS A 45 -19.50 2.26 -8.25
CA LYS A 45 -19.41 3.52 -7.50
C LYS A 45 -18.53 3.36 -6.24
N ALA A 46 -17.49 2.54 -6.33
CA ALA A 46 -16.56 2.36 -5.21
C ALA A 46 -15.81 3.65 -4.95
N ALA A 47 -15.69 4.04 -3.68
CA ALA A 47 -14.91 5.20 -3.26
C ALA A 47 -14.27 4.96 -1.89
N ALA A 48 -13.10 5.57 -1.70
CA ALA A 48 -12.41 5.62 -0.43
C ALA A 48 -11.85 7.03 -0.23
N GLU A 49 -11.93 7.52 1.01
CA GLU A 49 -11.26 8.75 1.43
C GLU A 49 -10.22 8.40 2.48
N ALA A 50 -9.07 9.07 2.40
CA ALA A 50 -7.98 8.91 3.34
C ALA A 50 -7.44 10.25 3.83
N ARG A 51 -6.93 10.27 5.06
CA ARG A 51 -6.27 11.43 5.67
C ARG A 51 -5.00 10.97 6.35
N VAL A 52 -3.99 11.81 6.28
CA VAL A 52 -2.73 11.53 6.97
C VAL A 52 -2.83 11.90 8.45
N THR A 53 -2.24 11.10 9.32
CA THR A 53 -2.11 11.40 10.75
C THR A 53 -0.71 11.89 11.11
N ARG A 54 -0.58 12.45 12.31
CA ARG A 54 0.72 12.85 12.87
C ARG A 54 1.66 11.66 12.96
N GLU A 55 1.17 10.53 13.43
CA GLU A 55 1.96 9.31 13.63
C GLU A 55 2.52 8.78 12.30
N GLU A 56 1.75 8.87 11.22
CA GLU A 56 2.19 8.47 9.88
C GLU A 56 3.30 9.38 9.35
N ILE A 57 3.17 10.70 9.55
CA ILE A 57 4.20 11.67 9.17
C ILE A 57 5.45 11.50 10.02
N GLU A 58 5.32 11.30 11.33
CA GLU A 58 6.44 11.05 12.23
C GLU A 58 7.18 9.77 11.85
N GLY A 59 6.45 8.69 11.54
CA GLY A 59 7.01 7.45 11.04
C GLY A 59 7.74 7.62 9.70
N TRP A 60 7.15 8.38 8.78
CA TRP A 60 7.80 8.72 7.51
C TRP A 60 9.08 9.53 7.73
N CYS A 61 9.06 10.55 8.58
CA CYS A 61 10.21 11.39 8.89
C CYS A 61 11.37 10.61 9.51
N GLN A 62 11.07 9.68 10.43
CA GLN A 62 12.08 8.81 11.02
C GLN A 62 12.78 7.93 9.98
N ASN A 63 12.05 7.54 8.93
CA ASN A 63 12.57 6.69 7.87
C ASN A 63 13.32 7.48 6.78
N TRP A 64 12.79 8.63 6.38
CA TRP A 64 13.24 9.36 5.18
C TRP A 64 14.09 10.59 5.46
N SER A 65 14.04 11.12 6.69
CA SER A 65 14.82 12.27 7.12
C SER A 65 15.38 12.05 8.53
N PRO A 66 16.12 10.95 8.76
CA PRO A 66 16.64 10.63 10.08
C PRO A 66 17.55 11.75 10.59
N GLY A 67 17.29 12.22 11.81
CA GLY A 67 18.04 13.32 12.43
C GLY A 67 17.46 14.72 12.17
N ASP A 68 16.52 14.89 11.23
CA ASP A 68 15.80 16.16 11.05
C ASP A 68 14.72 16.32 12.11
N ARG A 69 15.04 17.06 13.18
CA ARG A 69 14.11 17.37 14.29
C ARG A 69 12.91 18.21 13.85
N GLY A 70 13.00 18.92 12.73
CA GLY A 70 11.93 19.76 12.19
C GLY A 70 11.01 19.06 11.19
N CYS A 71 11.34 17.83 10.77
CA CYS A 71 10.64 17.14 9.69
C CYS A 71 9.14 17.02 9.96
N ALA A 72 8.75 16.43 11.09
CA ALA A 72 7.34 16.15 11.35
C ALA A 72 6.50 17.45 11.41
N GLN A 73 7.04 18.50 12.03
CA GLN A 73 6.35 19.79 12.12
C GLN A 73 6.19 20.46 10.75
N ARG A 74 7.23 20.41 9.91
CA ARG A 74 7.19 20.95 8.55
C ARG A 74 6.16 20.22 7.69
N GLU A 75 6.20 18.89 7.67
CA GLU A 75 5.27 18.08 6.89
C GLU A 75 3.82 18.23 7.38
N LEU A 76 3.59 18.25 8.70
CA LEU A 76 2.25 18.49 9.28
C LEU A 76 1.69 19.88 8.96
N SER A 77 2.56 20.87 8.79
CA SER A 77 2.15 22.23 8.46
C SER A 77 1.83 22.39 6.97
N SER A 78 2.27 21.44 6.13
CA SER A 78 2.07 21.47 4.68
C SER A 78 0.58 21.46 4.32
N PRO A 79 0.19 22.09 3.19
CA PRO A 79 -1.17 21.96 2.65
C PRO A 79 -1.53 20.50 2.34
N GLU A 80 -0.55 19.69 1.94
CA GLU A 80 -0.75 18.28 1.59
C GLU A 80 -1.21 17.46 2.79
N ALA A 81 -0.62 17.68 3.98
CA ALA A 81 -1.02 16.97 5.19
C ALA A 81 -2.45 17.31 5.66
N LYS A 82 -3.01 18.43 5.19
CA LYS A 82 -4.40 18.86 5.52
C LYS A 82 -5.42 18.34 4.51
N ARG A 83 -4.99 17.73 3.41
CA ARG A 83 -5.89 17.24 2.36
C ARG A 83 -6.62 15.97 2.78
N THR A 84 -7.84 15.83 2.28
CA THR A 84 -8.52 14.54 2.21
C THR A 84 -8.25 13.95 0.83
N TYR A 85 -7.53 12.84 0.79
CA TYR A 85 -7.23 12.11 -0.44
C TYR A 85 -8.43 11.24 -0.79
N ARG A 86 -8.79 11.19 -2.07
CA ARG A 86 -9.93 10.41 -2.55
C ARG A 86 -9.50 9.55 -3.72
N ALA A 87 -9.85 8.26 -3.66
CA ALA A 87 -9.82 7.38 -4.80
C ALA A 87 -11.23 6.87 -5.09
N SER A 88 -11.57 6.65 -6.35
CA SER A 88 -12.85 6.05 -6.74
C SER A 88 -12.68 5.09 -7.89
N ALA A 89 -13.57 4.11 -8.02
CA ALA A 89 -13.49 3.10 -9.06
C ALA A 89 -14.88 2.67 -9.55
N ASP A 90 -14.92 2.30 -10.82
CA ASP A 90 -15.92 1.42 -11.38
C ASP A 90 -15.33 0.01 -11.48
N CYS A 91 -15.58 -0.79 -10.44
CA CYS A 91 -15.06 -2.15 -10.35
C CYS A 91 -15.59 -3.06 -11.47
N THR A 92 -16.78 -2.76 -12.00
CA THR A 92 -17.43 -3.57 -13.05
C THR A 92 -16.86 -3.30 -14.43
N ARG A 93 -16.29 -2.10 -14.65
CA ARG A 93 -15.68 -1.69 -15.91
C ARG A 93 -14.16 -1.68 -15.87
N GLY A 94 -13.54 -2.00 -14.74
CA GLY A 94 -12.08 -1.96 -14.64
C GLY A 94 -11.53 -0.54 -14.72
N ARG A 95 -12.20 0.47 -14.15
CA ARG A 95 -11.74 1.87 -14.22
C ARG A 95 -11.52 2.43 -12.82
N ILE A 96 -10.42 3.15 -12.61
CA ILE A 96 -10.09 3.79 -11.34
C ILE A 96 -9.69 5.24 -11.58
N THR A 97 -10.17 6.15 -10.74
CA THR A 97 -9.61 7.48 -10.55
C THR A 97 -8.82 7.44 -9.25
N ALA A 98 -7.49 7.49 -9.36
CA ALA A 98 -6.59 7.37 -8.20
C ALA A 98 -6.49 8.70 -7.44
N VAL A 99 -5.80 8.68 -6.31
CA VAL A 99 -5.56 9.88 -5.46
C VAL A 99 -4.80 11.02 -6.14
N ASP A 100 -4.12 10.75 -7.26
CA ASP A 100 -3.49 11.75 -8.13
C ASP A 100 -4.52 12.53 -8.98
N GLY A 101 -5.79 12.10 -8.98
CA GLY A 101 -6.87 12.67 -9.78
C GLY A 101 -6.95 12.13 -11.20
N GLU A 102 -6.00 11.29 -11.63
CA GLU A 102 -5.97 10.70 -12.95
C GLU A 102 -6.78 9.42 -13.03
N THR A 103 -7.26 9.13 -14.25
CA THR A 103 -8.10 7.95 -14.52
C THR A 103 -7.34 6.91 -15.31
N TYR A 104 -7.42 5.68 -14.84
CA TYR A 104 -6.73 4.53 -15.39
C TYR A 104 -7.73 3.41 -15.72
N THR A 105 -7.40 2.65 -16.76
CA THR A 105 -8.21 1.51 -17.22
C THR A 105 -7.44 0.21 -17.06
N LEU A 106 -8.11 -0.81 -16.53
CA LEU A 106 -7.53 -2.12 -16.27
C LEU A 106 -7.15 -2.78 -17.59
N ALA A 107 -5.89 -3.22 -17.66
CA ALA A 107 -5.27 -3.84 -18.82
C ALA A 107 -4.80 -5.27 -18.53
N GLY A 108 -5.42 -5.94 -17.55
CA GLY A 108 -5.10 -7.29 -17.11
C GLY A 108 -4.25 -7.30 -15.85
N ARG A 109 -3.38 -8.30 -15.73
CA ARG A 109 -2.44 -8.44 -14.60
C ARG A 109 -1.01 -8.60 -15.12
N TRP A 110 -0.04 -8.19 -14.32
CA TRP A 110 1.36 -8.48 -14.56
C TRP A 110 1.64 -9.96 -14.31
N ASP A 111 2.55 -10.53 -15.09
CA ASP A 111 3.09 -11.85 -14.83
C ASP A 111 3.92 -11.86 -13.53
N ASN A 112 4.19 -13.06 -13.00
CA ASN A 112 4.95 -13.22 -11.76
C ASN A 112 6.47 -13.09 -11.94
N SER A 113 6.95 -12.51 -13.06
CA SER A 113 8.38 -12.49 -13.40
C SER A 113 9.18 -11.38 -12.70
N ASP A 114 8.51 -10.36 -12.15
CA ASP A 114 9.16 -9.16 -11.60
C ASP A 114 8.27 -8.47 -10.55
N ILE A 115 8.68 -7.28 -10.09
CA ILE A 115 7.99 -6.43 -9.12
C ILE A 115 6.51 -6.22 -9.47
N GLY A 116 5.59 -6.39 -8.52
CA GLY A 116 4.16 -6.28 -8.81
C GLY A 116 3.56 -7.46 -9.56
N GLY A 117 4.25 -8.61 -9.60
CA GLY A 117 3.71 -9.82 -10.20
C GLY A 117 2.36 -10.22 -9.62
N GLY A 118 1.43 -10.61 -10.51
CA GLY A 118 0.05 -10.93 -10.16
C GLY A 118 -0.84 -9.71 -9.89
N ARG A 119 -0.29 -8.51 -9.74
CA ARG A 119 -1.07 -7.28 -9.53
C ARG A 119 -1.70 -6.79 -10.84
N THR A 120 -2.70 -5.94 -10.70
CA THR A 120 -3.39 -5.30 -11.82
C THR A 120 -2.44 -4.45 -12.66
N ARG A 121 -2.60 -4.52 -13.98
CA ARG A 121 -1.89 -3.69 -14.96
C ARG A 121 -2.83 -2.60 -15.45
N TRP A 122 -2.31 -1.40 -15.68
CA TRP A 122 -3.11 -0.22 -15.96
C TRP A 122 -2.69 0.47 -17.25
N ARG A 123 -3.67 1.09 -17.93
CA ARG A 123 -3.47 2.08 -18.99
C ARG A 123 -3.85 3.46 -18.48
N ASP A 124 -3.06 4.46 -18.84
CA ASP A 124 -3.41 5.87 -18.65
C ASP A 124 -4.49 6.33 -19.66
N ARG A 125 -4.82 7.62 -19.62
CA ARG A 125 -5.79 8.25 -20.53
C ARG A 125 -5.35 8.19 -22.01
N GLY A 126 -4.05 8.20 -22.27
CA GLY A 126 -3.47 8.06 -23.61
C GLY A 126 -3.42 6.62 -24.13
N GLY A 127 -3.86 5.65 -23.31
CA GLY A 127 -3.80 4.23 -23.63
C GLY A 127 -2.42 3.61 -23.42
N GLN A 128 -1.45 4.35 -22.89
CA GLN A 128 -0.11 3.86 -22.60
C GLN A 128 -0.14 3.00 -21.34
N ILE A 129 0.66 1.94 -21.33
CA ILE A 129 0.79 1.08 -20.16
C ILE A 129 1.59 1.81 -19.09
N VAL A 130 0.99 1.94 -17.92
CA VAL A 130 1.68 2.46 -16.73
C VAL A 130 2.68 1.42 -16.26
N GLY A 131 3.94 1.82 -16.06
CA GLY A 131 5.00 0.93 -15.58
C GLY A 131 4.64 0.22 -14.27
N ARG A 132 5.12 -1.01 -14.10
CA ARG A 132 4.74 -1.92 -13.00
C ARG A 132 5.39 -1.61 -11.65
N ASP A 133 6.12 -0.51 -11.55
CA ASP A 133 6.90 -0.08 -10.38
C ASP A 133 6.24 1.12 -9.66
N ASN A 134 6.92 1.67 -8.64
CA ASN A 134 6.39 2.81 -7.88
C ASN A 134 6.76 4.18 -8.45
N ALA A 135 7.86 4.29 -9.20
CA ALA A 135 8.23 5.54 -9.86
C ALA A 135 7.24 5.84 -10.99
N SER A 136 6.82 4.80 -11.71
CA SER A 136 5.73 4.90 -12.70
C SER A 136 4.33 4.98 -12.06
N GLY A 137 4.20 4.69 -10.77
CA GLY A 137 2.92 4.75 -10.04
C GLY A 137 2.03 3.50 -10.14
N GLY A 138 2.37 2.52 -10.98
CA GLY A 138 1.53 1.34 -11.24
C GLY A 138 1.19 0.54 -9.98
N LEU A 139 2.15 0.35 -9.07
CA LEU A 139 1.91 -0.36 -7.81
C LEU A 139 0.96 0.38 -6.87
N GLY A 140 1.02 1.71 -6.87
CA GLY A 140 0.11 2.55 -6.10
C GLY A 140 -1.32 2.44 -6.61
N ILE A 141 -1.50 2.47 -7.94
CA ILE A 141 -2.82 2.29 -8.57
C ILE A 141 -3.38 0.89 -8.24
N SER A 142 -2.56 -0.16 -8.34
CA SER A 142 -2.99 -1.51 -7.97
C SER A 142 -3.39 -1.63 -6.50
N GLN A 143 -2.65 -0.99 -5.59
CA GLN A 143 -2.97 -0.99 -4.16
C GLN A 143 -4.31 -0.28 -3.88
N GLN A 144 -4.53 0.89 -4.49
CA GLN A 144 -5.80 1.60 -4.34
C GLN A 144 -6.96 0.80 -4.94
N TRP A 145 -6.73 0.10 -6.05
CA TRP A 145 -7.71 -0.82 -6.63
C TRP A 145 -8.04 -1.97 -5.69
N GLU A 146 -7.07 -2.55 -5.00
CA GLU A 146 -7.29 -3.62 -4.01
C GLU A 146 -8.18 -3.15 -2.85
N VAL A 147 -8.04 -1.89 -2.43
CA VAL A 147 -8.93 -1.25 -1.42
C VAL A 147 -10.35 -1.07 -1.97
N LEU A 148 -10.48 -0.63 -3.22
CA LEU A 148 -11.78 -0.30 -3.82
C LEU A 148 -12.54 -1.51 -4.37
N CYS A 149 -11.82 -2.55 -4.81
CA CYS A 149 -12.35 -3.69 -5.57
C CYS A 149 -11.76 -5.04 -5.09
N PRO A 150 -12.02 -5.46 -3.83
CA PRO A 150 -11.34 -6.58 -3.17
C PRO A 150 -11.62 -7.99 -3.74
N GLU A 151 -12.56 -8.16 -4.67
CA GLU A 151 -12.82 -9.46 -5.33
C GLU A 151 -12.36 -9.52 -6.80
N GLY A 152 -11.70 -8.48 -7.33
CA GLY A 152 -11.16 -8.53 -8.68
C GLY A 152 -12.15 -8.86 -9.80
N ARG A 153 -13.48 -8.75 -9.57
CA ARG A 153 -14.55 -9.05 -10.55
C ARG A 153 -14.66 -8.03 -11.69
N ALA A 154 -13.55 -7.42 -12.08
CA ALA A 154 -13.48 -6.80 -13.39
C ALA A 154 -13.24 -7.93 -14.39
N THR A 155 -14.29 -8.37 -15.07
CA THR A 155 -14.13 -9.10 -16.32
C THR A 155 -13.48 -8.11 -17.29
N ALA A 156 -12.16 -8.22 -17.44
CA ALA A 156 -11.46 -7.53 -18.51
C ALA A 156 -12.16 -7.91 -19.82
N ARG A 157 -12.93 -6.98 -20.40
CA ARG A 157 -13.48 -7.18 -21.73
C ARG A 157 -12.27 -7.20 -22.65
N THR A 158 -11.87 -8.40 -23.05
CA THR A 158 -10.68 -8.70 -23.82
C THR A 158 -10.69 -7.85 -25.08
N ALA A 159 -9.90 -6.78 -25.11
CA ALA A 159 -9.56 -6.10 -26.35
C ALA A 159 -8.52 -6.96 -27.09
N PRO A 160 -8.61 -7.08 -28.43
CA PRO A 160 -7.76 -7.97 -29.22
C PRO A 160 -6.27 -7.69 -28.96
N ALA A 161 -5.53 -8.76 -28.74
CA ALA A 161 -4.11 -8.73 -28.47
C ALA A 161 -3.35 -8.24 -29.72
N VAL A 162 -2.83 -7.01 -29.67
CA VAL A 162 -1.72 -6.61 -30.53
C VAL A 162 -0.44 -7.04 -29.81
N GLN A 163 0.20 -8.07 -30.36
CA GLN A 163 1.52 -8.53 -29.91
C GLN A 163 2.53 -7.39 -30.16
N ALA A 164 3.15 -6.87 -29.09
CA ALA A 164 4.27 -5.95 -29.21
C ALA A 164 5.57 -6.75 -29.44
N PRO A 165 6.55 -6.21 -30.20
CA PRO A 165 7.77 -6.92 -30.56
C PRO A 165 8.62 -7.24 -29.33
N GLN A 166 9.22 -8.43 -29.33
CA GLN A 166 10.20 -8.86 -28.34
C GLN A 166 11.43 -7.95 -28.40
N GLN A 167 11.57 -7.02 -27.44
CA GLN A 167 12.78 -6.23 -27.29
C GLN A 167 13.79 -6.99 -26.43
N GLN A 168 14.98 -7.16 -27.00
CA GLN A 168 16.07 -8.00 -26.52
C GLN A 168 16.56 -7.65 -25.11
N ARG A 169 16.86 -8.72 -24.37
CA ARG A 169 17.39 -8.79 -23.01
C ARG A 169 18.75 -8.06 -22.93
N ALA A 170 18.82 -6.99 -22.15
CA ALA A 170 20.10 -6.46 -21.67
C ALA A 170 20.59 -7.28 -20.45
N PRO A 171 21.91 -7.48 -20.25
CA PRO A 171 22.44 -8.24 -19.13
C PRO A 171 22.19 -7.52 -17.80
N GLN A 172 21.59 -8.23 -16.84
CA GLN A 172 21.39 -7.75 -15.47
C GLN A 172 22.73 -7.70 -14.72
N PRO A 173 23.03 -6.65 -13.94
CA PRO A 173 24.03 -6.74 -12.89
C PRO A 173 23.45 -7.57 -11.73
N ALA A 174 23.87 -8.82 -11.66
CA ALA A 174 23.67 -9.70 -10.52
C ALA A 174 24.53 -9.23 -9.33
N ALA A 175 24.00 -8.35 -8.46
CA ALA A 175 24.64 -8.04 -7.17
C ALA A 175 23.72 -7.28 -6.19
N ALA A 176 22.60 -7.87 -5.76
CA ALA A 176 21.91 -7.46 -4.52
C ALA A 176 20.93 -8.54 -4.01
N MET A 177 21.34 -9.82 -3.97
CA MET A 177 20.50 -10.92 -3.46
C MET A 177 20.67 -11.19 -1.95
N ALA A 178 21.08 -10.23 -1.14
CA ALA A 178 21.20 -10.40 0.30
C ALA A 178 20.09 -9.64 1.03
N ARG A 179 19.01 -10.35 1.38
CA ARG A 179 17.86 -9.93 2.23
C ARG A 179 16.67 -9.27 1.53
N SER A 180 16.21 -9.87 0.43
CA SER A 180 14.87 -9.57 -0.09
C SER A 180 13.79 -10.23 0.77
N PHE A 181 12.80 -9.46 1.22
CA PHE A 181 11.58 -9.97 1.88
C PHE A 181 10.41 -10.03 0.88
N SER A 182 9.52 -10.99 1.06
CA SER A 182 8.35 -11.19 0.19
C SER A 182 7.10 -10.55 0.75
N VAL A 183 6.17 -10.14 -0.11
CA VAL A 183 4.83 -9.72 0.34
C VAL A 183 4.16 -10.88 1.07
N GLY A 184 3.58 -10.60 2.23
CA GLY A 184 3.01 -11.59 3.15
C GLY A 184 4.01 -12.19 4.13
N GLU A 185 5.32 -11.98 3.97
CA GLU A 185 6.35 -12.51 4.86
C GLU A 185 6.28 -11.83 6.25
N VAL A 186 6.39 -12.65 7.30
CA VAL A 186 6.47 -12.18 8.68
C VAL A 186 7.92 -11.79 8.98
N VAL A 187 8.12 -10.56 9.45
CA VAL A 187 9.42 -9.95 9.68
C VAL A 187 9.46 -9.31 11.05
N TYR A 188 10.65 -9.15 11.61
CA TYR A 188 10.88 -8.15 12.65
C TYR A 188 11.28 -6.85 12.00
N ALA A 189 10.56 -5.80 12.32
CA ALA A 189 10.71 -4.46 11.79
C ALA A 189 11.13 -3.50 12.91
N ARG A 190 12.12 -2.67 12.62
CA ARG A 190 12.68 -1.75 13.62
C ARG A 190 11.72 -0.57 13.82
N SER A 191 11.24 -0.41 15.06
CA SER A 191 10.39 0.69 15.50
C SER A 191 11.04 1.33 16.72
N GLY A 192 11.65 2.52 16.53
CA GLY A 192 12.52 3.13 17.54
C GLY A 192 13.71 2.25 17.92
N PRO A 193 13.99 2.02 19.22
CA PRO A 193 15.05 1.11 19.67
C PRO A 193 14.66 -0.38 19.60
N ALA A 194 13.37 -0.69 19.38
CA ALA A 194 12.84 -2.05 19.48
C ALA A 194 12.69 -2.72 18.10
N TRP A 195 12.73 -4.06 18.11
CA TRP A 195 12.36 -4.90 16.97
C TRP A 195 10.95 -5.45 17.22
N VAL A 196 9.99 -5.01 16.42
CA VAL A 196 8.58 -5.39 16.57
C VAL A 196 8.21 -6.32 15.43
N ARG A 197 7.50 -7.41 15.74
CA ARG A 197 7.03 -8.33 14.71
C ARG A 197 5.99 -7.64 13.84
N GLY A 198 5.98 -7.96 12.56
CA GLY A 198 5.04 -7.44 11.60
C GLY A 198 5.02 -8.26 10.32
N ARG A 199 4.26 -7.80 9.35
CA ARG A 199 4.10 -8.44 8.05
C ARG A 199 4.41 -7.46 6.93
N VAL A 200 5.20 -7.92 5.96
CA VAL A 200 5.42 -7.20 4.71
C VAL A 200 4.12 -7.17 3.93
N THR A 201 3.65 -5.98 3.62
CA THR A 201 2.40 -5.73 2.89
C THR A 201 2.64 -5.38 1.43
N HIS A 202 3.77 -4.76 1.13
CA HIS A 202 4.22 -4.46 -0.23
C HIS A 202 5.73 -4.23 -0.26
N VAL A 203 6.31 -4.34 -1.46
CA VAL A 203 7.72 -4.01 -1.74
C VAL A 203 7.75 -2.85 -2.70
N SER A 204 8.60 -1.87 -2.43
CA SER A 204 8.83 -0.69 -3.26
C SER A 204 10.30 -0.53 -3.61
N GLN A 205 10.59 0.13 -4.73
CA GLN A 205 11.90 0.69 -5.00
C GLN A 205 11.85 2.19 -4.73
N VAL A 206 12.89 2.70 -4.10
CA VAL A 206 13.00 4.05 -3.61
C VAL A 206 14.37 4.62 -3.99
N ALA A 207 14.44 5.90 -4.33
CA ALA A 207 15.74 6.54 -4.55
C ALA A 207 16.44 6.78 -3.21
N GLY A 208 17.45 5.97 -2.91
CA GLY A 208 18.34 6.09 -1.77
C GLY A 208 19.62 6.88 -2.11
N PRO A 209 20.43 7.22 -1.10
CA PRO A 209 21.65 8.02 -1.27
C PRO A 209 22.73 7.37 -2.15
N GLN A 210 22.64 6.06 -2.40
CA GLN A 210 23.59 5.29 -3.23
C GLN A 210 22.97 4.73 -4.51
N GLY A 211 21.73 5.13 -4.84
CA GLY A 211 20.96 4.60 -5.96
C GLY A 211 19.62 4.00 -5.54
N PRO A 212 18.92 3.30 -6.45
CA PRO A 212 17.66 2.64 -6.15
C PRO A 212 17.83 1.57 -5.05
N GLU A 213 17.12 1.73 -3.94
CA GLU A 213 17.07 0.77 -2.83
C GLU A 213 15.67 0.16 -2.76
N LEU A 214 15.53 -1.04 -2.19
CA LEU A 214 14.24 -1.65 -1.90
C LEU A 214 13.71 -1.14 -0.55
N ALA A 215 12.47 -0.67 -0.50
CA ALA A 215 11.76 -0.42 0.73
C ALA A 215 10.55 -1.36 0.86
N TYR A 216 10.12 -1.59 2.08
CA TYR A 216 9.14 -2.60 2.43
C TYR A 216 8.07 -1.94 3.28
N GLY A 217 6.84 -1.90 2.79
CA GLY A 217 5.73 -1.50 3.63
C GLY A 217 5.44 -2.60 4.63
N VAL A 218 5.61 -2.33 5.92
CA VAL A 218 5.34 -3.30 7.00
C VAL A 218 4.19 -2.81 7.85
N THR A 219 3.26 -3.72 8.16
CA THR A 219 2.30 -3.55 9.25
C THR A 219 2.81 -4.32 10.46
N LEU A 220 3.11 -3.61 11.55
CA LEU A 220 3.54 -4.19 12.82
C LEU A 220 2.34 -4.84 13.53
N ASP A 221 2.61 -5.82 14.39
CA ASP A 221 1.60 -6.49 15.23
C ASP A 221 0.93 -5.49 16.19
N SER A 222 1.59 -4.36 16.49
CA SER A 222 1.03 -3.22 17.23
C SER A 222 0.03 -2.37 16.43
N GLY A 223 -0.17 -2.67 15.14
CA GLY A 223 -0.98 -1.89 14.21
C GLY A 223 -0.25 -0.72 13.55
N ALA A 224 0.91 -0.32 14.09
CA ALA A 224 1.76 0.74 13.50
C ALA A 224 2.35 0.30 12.14
N ARG A 225 2.55 1.26 11.24
CA ARG A 225 2.99 0.97 9.86
C ARG A 225 4.08 1.90 9.41
N GLY A 226 4.89 1.43 8.48
CA GLY A 226 5.93 2.23 7.85
C GLY A 226 6.48 1.55 6.61
N VAL A 227 6.99 2.36 5.69
CA VAL A 227 7.83 1.90 4.58
C VAL A 227 9.26 1.87 5.11
N MET A 228 9.89 0.69 5.13
CA MET A 228 11.18 0.46 5.77
C MET A 228 12.21 -0.11 4.80
N PRO A 229 13.45 0.37 4.78
CA PRO A 229 14.53 -0.21 3.99
C PRO A 229 14.94 -1.61 4.52
N PRO A 230 15.70 -2.42 3.74
CA PRO A 230 15.98 -3.81 4.06
C PRO A 230 16.77 -3.95 5.37
N HIS A 231 17.57 -2.95 5.73
CA HIS A 231 18.38 -2.94 6.94
C HIS A 231 17.58 -2.74 8.23
N MET A 232 16.34 -2.23 8.13
CA MET A 232 15.41 -2.10 9.25
C MET A 232 14.50 -3.33 9.40
N LEU A 233 14.71 -4.36 8.58
CA LEU A 233 13.97 -5.62 8.63
C LEU A 233 14.90 -6.79 8.93
N ARG A 234 14.34 -7.78 9.63
CA ARG A 234 14.97 -9.08 9.90
C ARG A 234 13.96 -10.19 9.71
N LYS A 235 14.43 -11.37 9.30
CA LYS A 235 13.57 -12.55 9.22
C LYS A 235 13.11 -12.92 10.62
N ALA A 236 11.81 -13.16 10.79
CA ALA A 236 11.31 -13.83 11.97
C ALA A 236 11.68 -15.33 11.89
N PRO A 237 12.06 -15.99 13.00
CA PRO A 237 12.19 -17.44 13.03
C PRO A 237 10.86 -18.08 12.58
N ARG A 238 10.97 -19.17 11.82
CA ARG A 238 9.83 -19.95 11.35
C ARG A 238 9.18 -20.70 12.50
#